data_AF-A0AAI9FGT3-F1
#
_entry.id   AF-A0AAI9FGT3-F1
#
_cell.length_a   1.000
_cell.length_b   1.000
_cell.length_c   1.000
_cell.angle_alpha   90.00
_cell.angle_beta   90.00
_cell.angle_gamma   90.00
#
_symmetry.space_group_name_H-M   'P 1'
#
loop_
_entity.id
_entity.type
_entity.pdbx_description
1 polymer ?
#
loop_
_entity_poly.entity_id
_entity_poly.type
_entity_poly.pdbx_seq_one_letter_code
_entity_poly.pdbx_strand_id
1 'polypeptide(L)'
;MTTPSVLPQKLWRPLAEIKNFVEKMPDGVRLTEVTKKVKTFAELSGKERNQLIDFIDKRESIIVFKVRKEGSGNGVTFFRHKKYGYPKREGNVTIIKDLQSKLCTKCGQTKSVNDFYSDASKRDGRAIYCKKCESAMKRSRRECNKLILQQQEPEMNNLKAVSPSPETLRKQAEELLKAAEIAEKKRQEDDVFNKKLAPLKLEILQAAGKMQLKLDEFIDCMDEMNKAVQKLKELTA
;
A
#
# COMPACT_ATOMS: atom_id res chain seq x y z
N MET A 1 8.42 -7.64 17.14
CA MET A 1 7.82 -6.33 16.82
C MET A 1 8.59 -5.27 17.57
N THR A 2 9.52 -4.58 16.91
CA THR A 2 10.38 -3.56 17.53
C THR A 2 9.58 -2.26 17.65
N THR A 3 9.32 -1.83 18.87
CA THR A 3 8.78 -0.50 19.17
C THR A 3 9.66 0.56 18.49
N PRO A 4 9.06 1.52 17.75
CA PRO A 4 9.84 2.58 17.14
C PRO A 4 10.43 3.42 18.28
N SER A 5 11.76 3.42 18.37
CA SER A 5 12.60 4.25 19.23
C SER A 5 11.90 5.50 19.75
N VAL A 6 11.67 5.57 21.07
CA VAL A 6 11.02 6.71 21.72
C VAL A 6 11.79 7.98 21.40
N LEU A 7 11.12 8.95 20.76
CA LEU A 7 11.69 10.25 20.45
C LEU A 7 11.83 11.05 21.76
N PRO A 8 12.98 11.69 22.07
CA PRO A 8 13.12 12.53 23.25
C PRO A 8 12.03 13.59 23.35
N GLN A 9 11.53 13.84 24.56
CA GLN A 9 10.38 14.72 24.82
C GLN A 9 10.58 16.14 24.27
N LYS A 10 11.81 16.66 24.32
CA LYS A 10 12.19 17.96 23.74
C LYS A 10 11.94 18.08 22.23
N LEU A 11 11.89 16.96 21.51
CA LEU A 11 11.66 16.94 20.06
C LEU A 11 10.17 16.80 19.69
N TRP A 12 9.27 16.59 20.65
CA TRP A 12 7.83 16.43 20.39
C TRP A 12 7.18 17.70 19.89
N ARG A 13 7.53 18.85 20.49
CA ARG A 13 7.01 20.15 20.06
C ARG A 13 7.47 20.51 18.63
N PRO A 14 8.78 20.45 18.29
CA PRO A 14 9.24 20.59 16.91
C PRO A 14 8.54 19.61 15.94
N LEU A 15 8.36 18.35 16.34
CA LEU A 15 7.65 17.36 15.52
C LEU A 15 6.21 17.79 15.18
N ALA A 16 5.46 18.26 16.19
CA ALA A 16 4.07 18.68 16.03
C ALA A 16 3.96 19.91 15.11
N GLU A 17 4.85 20.90 15.30
CA GLU A 17 4.87 22.11 14.47
C GLU A 17 5.22 21.78 13.00
N ILE A 18 6.21 20.91 12.77
CA ILE A 18 6.55 20.45 11.41
C ILE A 18 5.37 19.71 10.78
N LYS A 19 4.70 18.82 11.50
CA LYS A 19 3.53 18.09 10.98
C LYS A 19 2.42 19.04 10.52
N ASN A 20 2.04 19.97 11.39
CA ASN A 20 0.99 20.94 11.09
C ASN A 20 1.38 21.86 9.91
N PHE A 21 2.65 22.24 9.82
CA PHE A 21 3.15 23.07 8.71
C PHE A 21 3.15 22.32 7.37
N VAL A 22 3.73 21.11 7.33
CA VAL A 22 3.79 20.27 6.12
C VAL A 22 2.40 19.87 5.65
N GLU A 23 1.46 19.65 6.57
CA GLU A 23 0.09 19.27 6.25
C GLU A 23 -0.68 20.37 5.48
N LYS A 24 -0.35 21.64 5.70
CA LYS A 24 -0.98 22.79 5.02
C LYS A 24 -0.39 23.09 3.64
N MET A 25 0.69 22.40 3.25
CA MET A 25 1.46 22.70 2.04
C MET A 25 1.25 21.59 0.98
N PRO A 26 0.46 21.84 -0.08
CA PRO A 26 0.14 20.83 -1.07
C PRO A 26 1.35 20.40 -1.91
N ASP A 27 2.29 21.31 -2.14
CA ASP A 27 3.49 21.06 -2.96
C ASP A 27 4.66 20.45 -2.16
N GLY A 28 4.52 20.41 -0.84
CA GLY A 28 5.60 20.07 0.07
C GLY A 28 6.49 21.28 0.37
N VAL A 29 7.46 21.08 1.25
CA VAL A 29 8.31 22.14 1.78
C VAL A 29 9.77 21.72 1.83
N ARG A 30 10.66 22.68 1.60
CA ARG A 30 12.11 22.47 1.71
C ARG A 30 12.55 22.51 3.16
N LEU A 31 13.63 21.81 3.50
CA LEU A 31 14.25 21.90 4.84
C LEU A 31 14.60 23.34 5.23
N THR A 32 15.01 24.16 4.27
CA THR A 32 15.29 25.58 4.47
C THR A 32 14.04 26.37 4.86
N GLU A 33 12.88 26.06 4.28
CA GLU A 33 11.60 26.70 4.61
C GLU A 33 11.08 26.26 5.98
N VAL A 34 11.22 24.97 6.30
CA VAL A 34 10.90 24.44 7.64
C VAL A 34 11.75 25.14 8.69
N THR A 35 13.05 25.29 8.45
CA THR A 35 13.97 25.99 9.37
C THR A 35 13.58 27.46 9.57
N LYS A 36 13.04 28.12 8.55
CA LYS A 36 12.58 29.52 8.66
C LYS A 36 11.23 29.67 9.37
N LYS A 37 10.31 28.73 9.15
CA LYS A 37 8.91 28.84 9.63
C LYS A 37 8.67 28.19 10.99
N VAL A 38 9.46 27.18 11.36
CA VAL A 38 9.36 26.45 12.62
C VAL A 38 10.51 26.87 13.53
N LYS A 39 10.27 27.88 14.39
CA LYS A 39 11.29 28.44 15.29
C LYS A 39 11.90 27.37 16.21
N THR A 40 11.05 26.51 16.76
CA THR A 40 11.49 25.43 17.66
C THR A 40 12.42 24.42 16.99
N PHE A 41 12.33 24.25 15.66
CA PHE A 41 13.25 23.41 14.88
C PHE A 41 14.57 24.13 14.58
N ALA A 42 14.52 25.45 14.38
CA ALA A 42 15.71 26.28 14.19
C ALA A 42 16.59 26.33 15.45
N GLU A 43 16.00 26.21 16.63
CA GLU A 43 16.72 26.20 17.92
C GLU A 43 17.46 24.87 18.20
N LEU A 44 17.10 23.78 17.51
CA LEU A 44 17.72 22.46 17.70
C LEU A 44 19.16 22.41 17.17
N SER A 45 20.00 21.61 17.83
CA SER A 45 21.33 21.24 17.33
C SER A 45 21.26 20.39 16.07
N GLY A 46 22.35 20.36 15.29
CA GLY A 46 22.40 19.56 14.05
C GLY A 46 22.11 18.07 14.27
N LYS A 47 22.56 17.49 15.40
CA LYS A 47 22.29 16.08 15.76
C LYS A 47 20.81 15.85 16.02
N GLU A 48 20.17 16.74 16.78
CA GLU A 48 18.74 16.67 17.10
C GLU A 48 17.85 16.85 15.86
N ARG A 49 18.23 17.76 14.95
CA ARG A 49 17.53 17.93 13.67
C ARG A 49 17.58 16.64 12.86
N ASN A 50 18.75 16.01 12.73
CA ASN A 50 18.90 14.75 11.99
C ASN A 50 18.08 13.62 12.65
N GLN A 51 18.15 13.50 13.98
CA GLN A 51 17.36 12.51 14.73
C GLN A 51 15.85 12.69 14.49
N LEU A 52 15.38 13.93 14.46
CA LEU A 52 13.97 14.24 14.18
C LEU A 52 13.59 13.94 12.72
N ILE A 53 14.45 14.28 11.76
CA ILE A 53 14.23 13.98 10.33
C ILE A 53 14.16 12.47 10.11
N ASP A 54 15.08 11.70 10.69
CA ASP A 54 15.08 10.23 10.63
C ASP A 54 13.83 9.64 11.27
N PHE A 55 13.35 10.23 12.37
CA PHE A 55 12.09 9.82 13.01
C PHE A 55 10.87 10.12 12.14
N ILE A 56 10.87 11.25 11.44
CA ILE A 56 9.81 11.63 10.49
C ILE A 56 9.81 10.69 9.29
N ASP A 57 10.97 10.38 8.70
CA ASP A 57 11.09 9.50 7.53
C ASP A 57 10.61 8.06 7.83
N LYS A 58 10.84 7.58 9.05
CA LYS A 58 10.34 6.27 9.51
C LYS A 58 8.82 6.22 9.71
N ARG A 59 8.15 7.36 9.90
CA ARG A 59 6.70 7.45 10.15
C ARG A 59 5.96 7.67 8.82
N GLU A 60 4.81 7.04 8.64
CA GLU A 60 4.12 7.08 7.34
C GLU A 60 3.39 8.39 7.00
N SER A 61 3.25 9.35 7.92
CA SER A 61 2.43 10.55 7.67
C SER A 61 3.10 11.56 6.73
N ILE A 62 4.45 11.64 6.76
CA ILE A 62 5.23 12.60 5.98
C ILE A 62 6.27 11.83 5.18
N ILE A 63 6.36 12.14 3.90
CA ILE A 63 7.35 11.60 2.97
C ILE A 63 8.56 12.55 3.00
N VAL A 64 9.72 12.02 3.40
CA VAL A 64 11.00 12.72 3.31
C VAL A 64 11.75 12.20 2.09
N PHE A 65 12.29 13.11 1.27
CA PHE A 65 13.07 12.75 0.08
C PHE A 65 14.08 13.86 -0.24
N LYS A 66 15.18 13.49 -0.91
CA LYS A 66 16.16 14.45 -1.42
C LYS A 66 15.90 14.74 -2.88
N VAL A 67 16.14 15.98 -3.29
CA VAL A 67 15.90 16.48 -4.64
C VAL A 67 17.18 17.11 -5.14
N ARG A 68 17.71 16.65 -6.28
CA ARG A 68 18.87 17.29 -6.93
C ARG A 68 18.57 17.68 -8.37
N LYS A 69 19.18 18.77 -8.82
CA LYS A 69 19.20 19.16 -10.23
C LYS A 69 20.31 18.39 -10.94
N GLU A 70 20.08 17.98 -12.19
CA GLU A 70 21.13 17.38 -13.01
C GLU A 70 22.34 18.34 -13.10
N GLY A 71 23.53 17.84 -12.72
CA GLY A 71 24.77 18.62 -12.65
C GLY A 71 25.09 19.24 -11.28
N SER A 72 24.19 19.21 -10.30
CA SER A 72 24.45 19.68 -8.92
C SER A 72 24.78 18.53 -7.97
N GLY A 73 25.86 18.69 -7.19
CA GLY A 73 26.38 17.63 -6.32
C GLY A 73 25.49 17.32 -5.11
N ASN A 74 24.99 18.35 -4.42
CA ASN A 74 24.25 18.18 -3.16
C ASN A 74 22.74 18.29 -3.37
N GLY A 75 21.99 17.28 -2.91
CA GLY A 75 20.53 17.28 -2.92
C GLY A 75 19.91 18.06 -1.77
N VAL A 76 18.77 18.70 -2.02
CA VAL A 76 17.97 19.42 -1.02
C VAL A 76 16.92 18.48 -0.44
N THR A 77 16.80 18.42 0.88
CA THR A 77 15.75 17.63 1.57
C THR A 77 14.39 18.33 1.50
N PHE A 78 13.36 17.56 1.14
CA PHE A 78 11.96 17.96 1.07
C PHE A 78 11.09 17.12 2.00
N PHE A 79 10.02 17.74 2.51
CA PHE A 79 8.96 17.12 3.29
C PHE A 79 7.63 17.29 2.57
N ARG A 80 6.88 16.20 2.40
CA ARG A 80 5.55 16.25 1.78
C ARG A 80 4.57 15.36 2.52
N HIS A 81 3.37 15.87 2.79
CA HIS A 81 2.37 15.06 3.50
C HIS A 81 1.83 13.94 2.59
N LYS A 82 1.69 12.71 3.14
CA LYS A 82 1.20 11.53 2.37
C LYS A 82 -0.17 11.75 1.75
N LYS A 83 -1.02 12.61 2.35
CA LYS A 83 -2.34 12.99 1.82
C LYS A 83 -2.28 13.62 0.41
N TYR A 84 -1.18 14.27 0.05
CA TYR A 84 -1.00 14.89 -1.27
C TYR A 84 -0.24 14.00 -2.26
N GLY A 85 0.01 12.73 -1.91
CA GLY A 85 0.74 11.78 -2.74
C GLY A 85 2.25 12.06 -2.86
N TYR A 86 2.93 11.26 -3.68
CA TYR A 86 4.35 11.43 -3.99
C TYR A 86 4.53 12.63 -4.96
N PRO A 87 5.61 13.43 -4.83
CA PRO A 87 5.88 14.53 -5.77
C PRO A 87 5.89 14.02 -7.22
N LYS A 88 5.14 14.69 -8.08
CA LYS A 88 5.19 14.46 -9.53
C LYS A 88 6.48 15.10 -10.06
N ARG A 89 7.11 14.50 -11.08
CA ARG A 89 8.29 15.10 -11.72
C ARG A 89 7.88 16.37 -12.45
N GLU A 90 8.24 17.53 -11.90
CA GLU A 90 8.20 18.81 -12.61
C GLU A 90 9.65 19.23 -12.93
N GLY A 91 10.04 19.12 -14.20
CA GLY A 91 11.35 19.55 -14.71
C GLY A 91 12.52 18.55 -14.62
N ASN A 92 13.75 19.04 -14.86
CA ASN A 92 15.02 18.29 -14.89
C ASN A 92 15.56 17.96 -13.49
N VAL A 93 14.70 17.34 -12.67
CA VAL A 93 14.94 17.18 -11.25
C VAL A 93 14.84 15.70 -10.87
N THR A 94 15.88 15.16 -10.22
CA THR A 94 15.93 13.77 -9.77
C THR A 94 15.58 13.66 -8.29
N ILE A 95 14.56 12.88 -7.97
CA ILE A 95 14.17 12.52 -6.60
C ILE A 95 14.99 11.31 -6.13
N ILE A 96 15.69 11.47 -5.01
CA ILE A 96 16.49 10.44 -4.35
C ILE A 96 15.79 10.08 -3.04
N LYS A 97 15.35 8.82 -2.93
CA LYS A 97 15.00 8.23 -1.64
C LYS A 97 16.11 7.24 -1.29
N ASP A 98 16.79 7.46 -0.17
CA ASP A 98 17.90 6.61 0.32
C ASP A 98 17.35 5.26 0.81
N LEU A 99 16.87 4.43 -0.12
CA LEU A 99 16.48 3.05 0.13
C LEU A 99 17.67 2.17 -0.32
N GLN A 100 18.31 1.45 0.59
CA GLN A 100 19.50 0.64 0.25
C GLN A 100 19.12 -0.69 -0.42
N SER A 101 17.98 -1.27 -0.05
CA SER A 101 17.49 -2.54 -0.59
C SER A 101 15.96 -2.54 -0.76
N LYS A 102 15.48 -3.38 -1.70
CA LYS A 102 14.06 -3.55 -2.02
C LYS A 102 13.75 -5.01 -2.33
N LEU A 103 12.57 -5.49 -1.93
CA LEU A 103 12.05 -6.80 -2.27
C LEU A 103 11.44 -6.79 -3.68
N CYS A 104 11.90 -7.69 -4.55
CA CYS A 104 11.24 -7.94 -5.83
C CYS A 104 10.04 -8.87 -5.62
N THR A 105 8.81 -8.41 -5.88
CA THR A 105 7.60 -9.23 -5.67
C THR A 105 7.44 -10.35 -6.69
N LYS A 106 8.22 -10.36 -7.79
CA LYS A 106 8.19 -11.42 -8.81
C LYS A 106 9.11 -12.61 -8.50
N CYS A 107 10.28 -12.37 -7.89
CA CYS A 107 11.21 -13.44 -7.55
C CYS A 107 11.41 -13.63 -6.04
N GLY A 108 10.74 -12.82 -5.20
CA GLY A 108 10.81 -12.92 -3.75
C GLY A 108 12.17 -12.55 -3.11
N GLN A 109 13.13 -12.07 -3.88
CA GLN A 109 14.48 -11.75 -3.38
C GLN A 109 14.60 -10.27 -3.01
N THR A 110 15.18 -10.01 -1.83
CA THR A 110 15.65 -8.68 -1.43
C THR A 110 16.94 -8.36 -2.17
N LYS A 111 16.95 -7.28 -2.96
CA LYS A 111 18.08 -6.88 -3.78
C LYS A 111 18.45 -5.42 -3.54
N SER A 112 19.63 -5.02 -4.01
CA SER A 112 20.02 -3.62 -3.96
C SER A 112 19.06 -2.78 -4.80
N VAL A 113 18.81 -1.54 -4.40
CA VAL A 113 17.98 -0.60 -5.16
C VAL A 113 18.52 -0.33 -6.57
N ASN A 114 19.82 -0.54 -6.80
CA ASN A 114 20.43 -0.44 -8.13
C ASN A 114 20.02 -1.58 -9.07
N ASP A 115 19.50 -2.69 -8.53
CA ASP A 115 18.96 -3.81 -9.30
C ASP A 115 17.53 -3.56 -9.80
N PHE A 116 16.96 -2.37 -9.56
CA PHE A 116 15.63 -1.96 -10.01
C PHE A 116 15.74 -0.77 -10.95
N TYR A 117 14.89 -0.72 -11.98
CA TYR A 117 14.76 0.45 -12.83
C TYR A 117 14.18 1.63 -12.04
N SER A 118 14.50 2.86 -12.45
CA SER A 118 13.86 4.05 -11.90
C SER A 118 12.41 4.11 -12.38
N ASP A 119 11.47 4.19 -11.45
CA ASP A 119 10.04 4.33 -11.74
C ASP A 119 9.45 5.42 -10.84
N ALA A 120 9.30 6.61 -11.41
CA ALA A 120 8.81 7.79 -10.70
C ALA A 120 7.33 7.68 -10.29
N SER A 121 6.58 6.72 -10.86
CA SER A 121 5.19 6.49 -10.49
C SER A 121 5.05 5.82 -9.12
N LYS A 122 6.12 5.23 -8.58
CA LYS A 122 6.10 4.46 -7.33
C LYS A 122 6.56 5.29 -6.14
N ARG A 123 6.02 4.95 -4.96
CA ARG A 123 6.30 5.59 -3.65
C ARG A 123 7.79 5.68 -3.32
N ASP A 124 8.60 4.76 -3.84
CA ASP A 124 10.03 4.67 -3.59
C ASP A 124 10.88 5.03 -4.82
N GLY A 125 10.27 5.53 -5.91
CA GLY A 125 10.96 5.94 -7.13
C GLY A 125 11.58 4.79 -7.92
N ARG A 126 11.23 3.53 -7.61
CA ARG A 126 11.85 2.32 -8.17
C ARG A 126 10.80 1.32 -8.61
N ALA A 127 11.10 0.60 -9.68
CA ALA A 127 10.24 -0.46 -10.21
C ALA A 127 9.92 -1.51 -9.12
N ILE A 128 8.77 -2.17 -9.27
CA ILE A 128 8.33 -3.23 -8.34
C ILE A 128 9.14 -4.52 -8.56
N TYR A 129 9.61 -4.74 -9.79
CA TYR A 129 10.38 -5.91 -10.17
C TYR A 129 11.85 -5.55 -10.41
N CYS A 130 12.76 -6.48 -10.08
CA CYS A 130 14.17 -6.30 -10.41
C CYS A 130 14.38 -6.34 -11.94
N LYS A 131 15.48 -5.74 -12.40
CA LYS A 131 15.84 -5.63 -13.81
C LYS A 131 15.77 -6.96 -14.57
N LYS A 132 16.22 -8.05 -13.93
CA LYS A 132 16.16 -9.43 -14.48
C LYS A 132 14.72 -9.91 -14.69
N CYS A 133 13.86 -9.71 -13.71
CA CYS A 133 12.47 -10.13 -13.76
C CYS A 133 11.66 -9.33 -14.80
N GLU A 134 11.99 -8.05 -14.94
CA GLU A 134 11.36 -7.16 -15.89
C GLU A 134 11.84 -7.41 -17.34
N SER A 135 13.14 -7.66 -17.54
CA SER A 135 13.66 -8.04 -18.86
C SER A 135 13.08 -9.37 -19.35
N ALA A 136 12.99 -10.37 -18.46
CA ALA A 136 12.31 -11.64 -18.75
C ALA A 136 10.84 -11.44 -19.14
N MET A 137 10.13 -10.53 -18.46
CA MET A 137 8.73 -10.23 -18.78
C MET A 137 8.58 -9.56 -20.15
N LYS A 138 9.44 -8.58 -20.45
CA LYS A 138 9.45 -7.90 -21.75
C LYS A 138 9.74 -8.87 -22.89
N ARG A 139 10.64 -9.84 -22.67
CA ARG A 139 10.94 -10.90 -23.65
C ARG A 139 9.74 -11.80 -23.91
N SER A 140 9.14 -12.35 -22.85
CA SER A 140 7.95 -13.20 -22.95
C SER A 140 6.79 -12.46 -23.62
N ARG A 141 6.58 -11.16 -23.34
CA ARG A 141 5.54 -10.37 -24.01
C ARG A 141 5.81 -10.19 -25.49
N ARG A 142 7.07 -10.00 -25.93
CA ARG A 142 7.43 -9.95 -27.36
C ARG A 142 7.17 -11.28 -28.04
N GLU A 143 7.51 -12.39 -27.38
CA GLU A 143 7.28 -13.74 -27.90
C GLU A 143 5.78 -14.05 -28.01
N CYS A 144 4.98 -13.80 -26.97
CA CYS A 144 3.52 -13.95 -27.06
C CYS A 144 2.89 -13.04 -28.12
N ASN A 145 3.33 -11.78 -28.22
CA ASN A 145 2.79 -10.87 -29.24
C ASN A 145 3.16 -11.33 -30.66
N LYS A 146 4.38 -11.84 -30.85
CA LYS A 146 4.80 -12.46 -32.12
C LYS A 146 3.93 -13.67 -32.48
N LEU A 147 3.62 -14.53 -31.51
CA LEU A 147 2.76 -15.70 -31.71
C LEU A 147 1.31 -15.29 -32.01
N ILE A 148 0.78 -14.27 -31.34
CA ILE A 148 -0.57 -13.75 -31.59
C ILE A 148 -0.67 -13.16 -33.00
N LEU A 149 0.32 -12.39 -33.44
CA LEU A 149 0.35 -11.83 -34.80
C LEU A 149 0.45 -12.93 -35.87
N GLN A 150 1.23 -13.99 -35.62
CA GLN A 150 1.34 -15.15 -36.53
C GLN A 150 0.04 -15.99 -36.59
N GLN A 151 -0.77 -15.98 -35.53
CA GLN A 151 -2.05 -16.70 -35.48
C GLN A 151 -3.24 -15.88 -36.01
N GLN A 152 -3.07 -14.59 -36.29
CA GLN A 152 -4.13 -13.74 -36.85
C GLN A 152 -4.19 -13.78 -38.38
N GLU A 153 -3.14 -14.22 -39.08
CA GLU A 153 -3.14 -14.33 -40.55
C GLU A 153 -3.96 -15.50 -41.16
N PRO A 154 -4.27 -16.62 -40.47
CA PRO A 154 -5.14 -17.66 -41.06
C PRO A 154 -6.64 -17.46 -40.83
N GLU A 155 -7.07 -16.80 -39.75
CA GLU A 155 -8.50 -16.78 -39.38
C GLU A 155 -9.34 -15.77 -40.17
N MET A 156 -8.75 -14.69 -40.67
CA MET A 156 -9.50 -13.72 -41.48
C MET A 156 -9.73 -14.15 -42.94
N ASN A 157 -9.05 -15.22 -43.39
CA ASN A 157 -9.21 -15.78 -44.74
C ASN A 157 -10.18 -16.97 -44.80
N ASN A 158 -10.64 -17.51 -43.66
CA ASN A 158 -11.51 -18.69 -43.62
C ASN A 158 -12.97 -18.39 -43.19
N LEU A 159 -13.37 -17.12 -43.15
CA LEU A 159 -14.78 -16.71 -42.99
C LEU A 159 -15.57 -16.68 -44.30
N LYS A 160 -14.95 -17.08 -45.42
CA LYS A 160 -15.60 -17.10 -46.75
C LYS A 160 -16.08 -18.47 -47.22
N ALA A 161 -15.93 -19.53 -46.44
CA ALA A 161 -16.47 -20.83 -46.82
C ALA A 161 -16.99 -21.60 -45.60
N VAL A 162 -18.32 -21.65 -45.48
CA VAL A 162 -19.19 -22.61 -44.76
C VAL A 162 -20.24 -21.81 -43.99
N SER A 163 -21.38 -21.59 -44.65
CA SER A 163 -22.62 -21.29 -43.95
C SER A 163 -22.92 -22.46 -43.00
N PRO A 164 -23.16 -22.22 -41.69
CA PRO A 164 -23.41 -23.31 -40.76
C PRO A 164 -24.69 -24.04 -41.18
N SER A 165 -24.59 -25.35 -41.31
CA SER A 165 -25.74 -26.20 -41.61
C SER A 165 -26.84 -25.98 -40.56
N PRO A 166 -28.13 -26.01 -40.92
CA PRO A 166 -29.23 -25.87 -39.97
C PRO A 166 -29.12 -26.79 -38.75
N GLU A 167 -28.52 -27.98 -38.88
CA GLU A 167 -28.29 -28.90 -37.76
C GLU A 167 -27.23 -28.42 -36.77
N THR A 168 -26.14 -27.82 -37.24
CA THR A 168 -25.11 -27.28 -36.36
C THR A 168 -25.61 -26.10 -35.53
N LEU A 169 -26.47 -25.26 -36.11
CA LEU A 169 -27.12 -24.17 -35.39
C LEU A 169 -28.09 -24.68 -34.31
N ARG A 170 -28.84 -25.75 -34.62
CA ARG A 170 -29.75 -26.38 -33.65
C ARG A 170 -28.99 -26.97 -32.46
N LYS A 171 -27.87 -27.66 -32.71
CA LYS A 171 -27.02 -28.24 -31.66
C LYS A 171 -26.40 -27.17 -30.77
N GLN A 172 -25.94 -26.07 -31.36
CA GLN A 172 -25.39 -24.94 -30.62
C GLN A 172 -26.45 -24.24 -29.75
N ALA A 173 -27.68 -24.10 -30.26
CA ALA A 173 -28.79 -23.56 -29.47
C ALA A 173 -29.17 -24.48 -28.28
N GLU A 174 -29.17 -25.80 -28.50
CA GLU A 174 -29.46 -26.78 -27.44
C GLU A 174 -28.41 -26.75 -26.32
N GLU A 175 -27.13 -26.65 -26.66
CA GLU A 175 -26.05 -26.53 -25.66
C GLU A 175 -26.17 -25.26 -24.83
N LEU A 176 -26.54 -24.13 -25.45
CA LEU A 176 -26.73 -22.85 -24.76
C LEU A 176 -27.94 -22.90 -23.80
N LEU A 177 -29.05 -23.51 -24.22
CA LEU A 177 -30.22 -23.68 -23.36
C LEU A 177 -29.90 -24.55 -22.15
N LYS A 178 -29.19 -25.67 -22.37
CA LYS A 178 -28.76 -26.56 -21.29
C LYS A 178 -27.80 -25.87 -20.31
N ALA A 179 -26.89 -25.04 -20.81
CA ALA A 179 -25.99 -24.26 -19.97
C ALA A 179 -26.75 -23.21 -19.13
N ALA A 180 -27.77 -22.57 -19.70
CA ALA A 180 -28.63 -21.62 -18.99
C ALA A 180 -29.42 -22.31 -17.86
N GLU A 181 -30.05 -23.46 -18.11
CA GLU A 181 -30.79 -24.22 -17.09
C GLU A 181 -29.89 -24.67 -15.92
N ILE A 182 -28.67 -25.13 -16.20
CA ILE A 182 -27.71 -25.52 -15.16
C ILE A 182 -27.33 -24.31 -14.30
N ALA A 183 -27.12 -23.15 -14.93
CA ALA A 183 -26.79 -21.91 -14.22
C ALA A 183 -27.95 -21.42 -13.34
N GLU A 184 -29.21 -21.56 -13.79
CA GLU A 184 -30.40 -21.20 -13.02
C GLU A 184 -30.61 -22.12 -11.82
N LYS A 185 -30.48 -23.45 -11.99
CA LYS A 185 -30.55 -24.41 -10.88
C LYS A 185 -29.51 -24.12 -9.81
N LYS A 186 -28.26 -23.87 -10.24
CA LYS A 186 -27.18 -23.52 -9.31
C LYS A 186 -27.47 -22.21 -8.56
N ARG A 187 -28.01 -21.19 -9.23
CA ARG A 187 -28.43 -19.95 -8.56
C ARG A 187 -29.54 -20.18 -7.54
N GLN A 188 -30.52 -21.04 -7.83
CA GLN A 188 -31.60 -21.35 -6.89
C GLN A 188 -31.07 -22.10 -5.65
N GLU A 189 -30.16 -23.05 -5.83
CA GLU A 189 -29.50 -23.76 -4.72
C GLU A 189 -28.70 -22.80 -3.83
N ASP A 190 -27.91 -21.91 -4.44
CA ASP A 190 -27.12 -20.90 -3.72
C ASP A 190 -28.02 -19.90 -2.96
N ASP A 191 -29.14 -19.47 -3.55
CA ASP A 191 -30.10 -18.55 -2.90
C ASP A 191 -30.78 -19.21 -1.69
N VAL A 192 -31.20 -20.48 -1.82
CA VAL A 192 -31.77 -21.26 -0.71
C VAL A 192 -30.76 -21.49 0.40
N PHE A 193 -29.51 -21.80 0.06
CA PHE A 193 -28.43 -21.96 1.03
C PHE A 193 -28.15 -20.65 1.79
N ASN A 194 -28.05 -19.53 1.08
CA ASN A 194 -27.80 -18.22 1.69
C ASN A 194 -28.96 -17.76 2.57
N LYS A 195 -30.21 -18.04 2.20
CA LYS A 195 -31.40 -17.76 3.03
C LYS A 195 -31.37 -18.52 4.36
N LYS A 196 -30.88 -19.76 4.37
CA LYS A 196 -30.72 -20.56 5.61
C LYS A 196 -29.49 -20.14 6.43
N LEU A 197 -28.42 -19.72 5.78
CA LEU A 197 -27.17 -19.33 6.45
C LEU A 197 -27.26 -17.94 7.11
N ALA A 198 -28.00 -17.01 6.52
CA ALA A 198 -28.17 -15.64 7.03
C ALA A 198 -28.67 -15.56 8.49
N PRO A 199 -29.74 -16.27 8.92
CA PRO A 199 -30.20 -16.21 10.30
C PRO A 199 -29.16 -16.78 11.29
N LEU A 200 -28.52 -17.90 10.95
CA LEU A 200 -27.47 -18.50 11.79
C LEU A 200 -26.26 -17.57 11.94
N LYS A 201 -25.85 -16.90 10.86
CA LYS A 201 -24.77 -15.90 10.91
C LYS A 201 -25.14 -14.73 11.82
N LEU A 202 -26.39 -14.28 11.78
CA LEU A 202 -26.87 -13.20 12.64
C LEU A 202 -26.85 -13.61 14.12
N GLU A 203 -27.33 -14.81 14.45
CA GLU A 203 -27.30 -15.34 15.82
C GLU A 203 -25.88 -15.44 16.39
N ILE A 204 -24.93 -15.94 15.58
CA ILE A 204 -23.52 -16.03 15.96
C ILE A 204 -22.95 -14.64 16.23
N LEU A 205 -23.23 -13.66 15.37
CA LEU A 205 -22.75 -12.29 15.54
C LEU A 205 -23.34 -11.62 16.78
N GLN A 206 -24.63 -11.86 17.07
CA GLN A 206 -25.26 -11.35 18.30
C GLN A 206 -24.66 -11.99 19.55
N ALA A 207 -24.40 -13.30 19.54
CA ALA A 207 -23.72 -13.99 20.64
C ALA A 207 -22.29 -13.48 20.83
N ALA A 208 -21.55 -13.27 19.73
CA ALA A 208 -20.20 -12.68 19.77
C ALA A 208 -20.19 -11.27 20.37
N GLY A 209 -21.16 -10.42 20.01
CA GLY A 209 -21.31 -9.09 20.61
C GLY A 209 -21.61 -9.16 22.11
N LYS A 210 -22.49 -10.07 22.55
CA LYS A 210 -22.76 -10.29 23.98
C LYS A 210 -21.51 -10.74 24.74
N MET A 211 -20.70 -11.61 24.15
CA MET A 211 -19.43 -12.06 24.74
C MET A 211 -18.43 -10.91 24.85
N GLN A 212 -18.33 -10.04 23.84
CA GLN A 212 -17.46 -8.86 23.89
C GLN A 212 -17.85 -7.92 25.05
N LEU A 213 -19.13 -7.61 25.21
CA LEU A 213 -19.60 -6.78 26.32
C LEU A 213 -19.25 -7.38 27.68
N LYS A 214 -19.37 -8.71 27.84
CA LYS A 214 -18.96 -9.40 29.08
C LYS A 214 -17.47 -9.42 29.31
N LEU A 215 -16.67 -9.44 28.24
CA LEU A 215 -15.22 -9.32 28.35
C LEU A 215 -14.83 -7.90 28.77
N ASP A 216 -15.49 -6.88 28.22
CA ASP A 216 -15.24 -5.48 28.59
C ASP A 216 -15.58 -5.24 30.08
N GLU A 217 -16.73 -5.72 30.55
CA GLU A 217 -17.09 -5.70 31.98
C GLU A 217 -16.01 -6.39 32.85
N PHE A 218 -15.48 -7.52 32.40
CA PHE A 218 -14.42 -8.24 33.12
C PHE A 218 -13.10 -7.46 33.16
N ILE A 219 -12.74 -6.78 32.07
CA ILE A 219 -11.55 -5.93 32.00
C ILE A 219 -11.68 -4.77 32.99
N ASP A 220 -12.85 -4.14 33.09
CA ASP A 220 -13.10 -3.06 34.04
C ASP A 220 -12.95 -3.55 35.49
N CYS A 221 -13.51 -4.73 35.83
CA CYS A 221 -13.32 -5.33 37.15
C CYS A 221 -11.85 -5.65 37.46
N MET A 222 -11.10 -6.13 36.46
CA MET A 222 -9.66 -6.38 36.61
C MET A 222 -8.87 -5.09 36.85
N ASP A 223 -9.26 -3.99 36.20
CA ASP A 223 -8.66 -2.67 36.41
C ASP A 223 -8.92 -2.14 37.82
N GLU A 224 -10.13 -2.33 38.36
CA GLU A 224 -10.45 -2.01 39.75
C GLU A 224 -9.63 -2.85 40.74
N MET A 225 -9.51 -4.15 40.51
CA MET A 225 -8.68 -5.04 41.30
C MET A 225 -7.21 -4.61 41.28
N ASN A 226 -6.67 -4.29 40.10
CA ASN A 226 -5.29 -3.82 39.96
C ASN A 226 -5.05 -2.50 40.72
N LYS A 227 -6.00 -1.56 40.69
CA LYS A 227 -5.93 -0.33 41.49
C LYS A 227 -5.92 -0.62 42.99
N ALA A 228 -6.74 -1.56 43.47
CA ALA A 228 -6.75 -1.95 44.87
C ALA A 228 -5.44 -2.62 45.31
N VAL A 229 -4.89 -3.51 44.48
CA VAL A 229 -3.58 -4.13 44.71
C VAL A 229 -2.47 -3.09 44.74
N GLN A 230 -2.52 -2.08 43.88
CA GLN A 230 -1.52 -1.01 43.87
C GLN A 230 -1.56 -0.19 45.16
N LYS A 231 -2.75 0.17 45.65
CA LYS A 231 -2.93 0.82 46.96
C LYS A 231 -2.41 -0.05 48.10
N LEU A 232 -2.65 -1.36 48.06
CA LEU A 232 -2.14 -2.29 49.06
C LEU A 232 -0.60 -2.33 49.08
N LYS A 233 0.05 -2.33 47.90
CA LYS A 233 1.51 -2.25 47.78
C LYS A 233 2.06 -0.94 48.34
N GLU A 234 1.38 0.18 48.13
CA GLU A 234 1.79 1.48 48.68
C GLU A 234 1.68 1.55 50.20
N LEU A 235 0.79 0.75 50.82
CA LEU A 235 0.67 0.64 52.28
C LEU A 235 1.64 -0.37 52.90
N THR A 236 2.20 -1.29 52.11
CA THR A 236 3.11 -2.35 52.56
C THR A 236 4.57 -2.08 52.20
N ALA A 237 4.86 -0.96 51.52
CA ALA A 237 6.19 -0.42 51.21
C ALA A 237 6.56 0.69 52.21
#